data_AF-A0A1N6ELU5-F1
#
_entry.id   AF-A0A1N6ELU5-F1
#
_cell.length_a   1.000
_cell.length_b   1.000
_cell.length_c   1.000
_cell.angle_alpha   90.00
_cell.angle_beta   90.00
_cell.angle_gamma   90.00
#
_symmetry.space_group_name_H-M   'P 1'
#
loop_
_entity.id
_entity.type
_entity.pdbx_description
1 polymer ?
#
loop_
_entity_poly.entity_id
_entity_poly.type
_entity_poly.pdbx_seq_one_letter_code
_entity_poly.pdbx_strand_id
1 'polypeptide(L)'
;MYKRFIYCIIAPILFWISGIMLEKNGDERIVPILILFGAILFPLLAAGYKRNKLDLIKYLVVSNLVFYLASISYWYNDRVTPTIFIGAFLGSLAFQNITKYIFKAKISIKIMFWVSVLSVIALIPFQLDCRNYSKLGFAVFLWMIINSFPFNHQSKNLF
;
A
#
# COMPACT_ATOMS: atom_id res chain seq x y z
N MET A 1 21.97 2.97 -1.26
CA MET A 1 20.88 3.81 -1.82
C MET A 1 20.00 3.04 -2.81
N TYR A 2 20.56 2.44 -3.87
CA TYR A 2 19.80 1.69 -4.90
C TYR A 2 19.10 0.42 -4.42
N LYS A 3 19.73 -0.40 -3.57
CA LYS A 3 19.15 -1.67 -3.07
C LYS A 3 17.76 -1.49 -2.41
N ARG A 4 17.52 -0.36 -1.73
CA ARG A 4 16.26 -0.09 -1.01
C ARG A 4 15.11 0.34 -1.93
N PHE A 5 15.45 1.08 -2.99
CA PHE A 5 14.48 1.49 -4.03
C PHE A 5 14.12 0.31 -4.94
N ILE A 6 15.08 -0.61 -5.16
CA ILE A 6 14.86 -1.86 -5.89
C ILE A 6 13.77 -2.69 -5.20
N TYR A 7 13.79 -2.86 -3.87
CA TYR A 7 12.69 -3.57 -3.19
C TYR A 7 11.35 -2.83 -3.34
N CYS A 8 11.35 -1.49 -3.30
CA CYS A 8 10.14 -0.67 -3.49
C CYS A 8 9.52 -0.79 -4.88
N ILE A 9 10.26 -1.31 -5.85
CA ILE A 9 9.80 -1.54 -7.21
C ILE A 9 9.51 -3.02 -7.43
N ILE A 10 10.43 -3.91 -7.03
CA ILE A 10 10.30 -5.37 -7.21
C ILE A 10 9.09 -5.91 -6.47
N ALA A 11 8.88 -5.54 -5.22
CA ALA A 11 7.80 -6.10 -4.42
C ALA A 11 6.42 -5.74 -4.98
N PRO A 12 6.15 -4.47 -5.32
CA PRO A 12 4.97 -4.11 -6.08
C PRO A 12 4.90 -4.73 -7.50
N ILE A 13 6.01 -4.90 -8.23
CA ILE A 13 6.02 -5.59 -9.54
C ILE A 13 5.61 -7.05 -9.39
N LEU A 14 6.14 -7.75 -8.37
CA LEU A 14 5.76 -9.13 -8.08
C LEU A 14 4.27 -9.24 -7.77
N PHE A 15 3.71 -8.27 -7.03
CA PHE A 15 2.27 -8.16 -6.78
C PHE A 15 1.47 -7.95 -8.08
N TRP A 16 1.95 -7.08 -8.97
CA TRP A 16 1.30 -6.83 -10.25
C TRP A 16 1.33 -8.06 -11.17
N ILE A 17 2.47 -8.75 -11.27
CA ILE A 17 2.62 -10.00 -12.04
C ILE A 17 1.68 -11.09 -11.50
N SER A 18 1.53 -11.18 -10.17
CA SER A 18 0.61 -12.15 -9.57
C SER A 18 -0.86 -11.78 -9.80
N GLY A 19 -1.21 -10.50 -9.89
CA GLY A 19 -2.52 -10.04 -10.37
C GLY A 19 -2.81 -10.46 -11.83
N ILE A 20 -1.81 -10.36 -12.71
CA ILE A 20 -1.91 -10.82 -14.12
C ILE A 20 -2.09 -12.34 -14.21
N MET A 21 -1.36 -13.11 -13.38
CA MET A 21 -1.49 -14.57 -13.32
C MET A 21 -2.87 -15.00 -12.82
N LEU A 22 -3.45 -14.23 -11.90
CA LEU A 22 -4.79 -14.44 -11.35
C LEU A 22 -5.89 -14.25 -12.40
N GLU A 23 -5.79 -13.18 -13.20
CA GLU A 23 -6.70 -12.89 -14.31
C GLU A 23 -6.73 -14.03 -15.33
N LYS A 24 -5.62 -14.75 -15.50
CA LYS A 24 -5.53 -15.92 -16.38
C LYS A 24 -6.11 -17.20 -15.78
N ASN A 25 -6.06 -17.38 -14.46
CA ASN A 25 -6.50 -18.62 -13.79
C ASN A 25 -7.96 -18.58 -13.34
N GLY A 26 -8.58 -17.41 -13.19
CA GLY A 26 -10.00 -17.25 -12.86
C GLY A 26 -10.40 -17.57 -11.42
N ASP A 27 -9.45 -17.85 -10.51
CA ASP A 27 -9.74 -18.14 -9.10
C ASP A 27 -9.65 -16.87 -8.22
N GLU A 28 -10.79 -16.24 -7.99
CA GLU A 28 -10.93 -14.99 -7.22
C GLU A 28 -10.53 -15.14 -5.74
N ARG A 29 -10.43 -16.37 -5.23
CA ARG A 29 -10.03 -16.66 -3.83
C ARG A 29 -8.57 -16.31 -3.53
N ILE A 30 -7.76 -16.07 -4.56
CA ILE A 30 -6.34 -15.72 -4.41
C ILE A 30 -6.17 -14.19 -4.21
N VAL A 31 -7.19 -13.36 -4.51
CA VAL A 31 -7.12 -11.89 -4.35
C VAL A 31 -6.83 -11.44 -2.91
N PRO A 32 -7.45 -12.02 -1.85
CA PRO A 32 -7.11 -11.70 -0.46
C PRO A 32 -5.69 -12.12 -0.09
N ILE A 33 -5.20 -13.23 -0.63
CA ILE A 33 -3.84 -13.74 -0.41
C ILE A 33 -2.81 -12.79 -1.04
N LEU A 34 -3.11 -12.29 -2.24
CA LEU A 34 -2.31 -11.26 -2.89
C LEU A 34 -2.24 -10.01 -2.03
N ILE A 35 -3.39 -9.48 -1.64
CA ILE A 35 -3.51 -8.29 -0.80
C ILE A 35 -2.71 -8.44 0.52
N LEU A 36 -2.76 -9.62 1.15
CA LEU A 36 -1.93 -9.97 2.32
C LEU A 36 -0.43 -10.04 1.99
N PHE A 37 -0.05 -10.49 0.80
CA PHE A 37 1.34 -10.49 0.33
C PHE A 37 1.90 -9.06 0.20
N GLY A 38 1.10 -8.14 -0.35
CA GLY A 38 1.40 -6.70 -0.37
C GLY A 38 1.63 -6.15 1.04
N ALA A 39 0.88 -6.66 2.01
CA ALA A 39 0.96 -6.25 3.41
C ALA A 39 2.24 -6.67 4.15
N ILE A 40 2.89 -7.76 3.73
CA ILE A 40 4.18 -8.23 4.24
C ILE A 40 5.34 -7.51 3.55
N LEU A 41 5.18 -7.22 2.26
CA LEU A 41 6.17 -6.51 1.46
C LEU A 41 6.31 -5.05 1.89
N PHE A 42 5.20 -4.38 2.20
CA PHE A 42 5.19 -2.95 2.55
C PHE A 42 6.05 -2.58 3.78
N PRO A 43 6.05 -3.39 4.87
CA PRO A 43 6.98 -3.28 5.99
C PRO A 43 8.46 -3.40 5.63
N LEU A 44 8.77 -4.32 4.72
CA LEU A 44 10.13 -4.54 4.26
C LEU A 44 10.63 -3.38 3.39
N LEU A 45 9.73 -2.62 2.74
CA LEU A 45 10.06 -1.38 2.02
C LEU A 45 10.49 -0.25 2.97
N ALA A 46 9.87 -0.15 4.15
CA ALA A 46 10.24 0.85 5.15
C ALA A 46 11.38 0.42 6.08
N ALA A 47 11.92 -0.80 5.89
CA ALA A 47 13.09 -1.31 6.64
C ALA A 47 14.39 -0.50 6.40
N GLY A 48 14.35 0.52 5.53
CA GLY A 48 15.41 1.52 5.39
C GLY A 48 15.56 2.46 6.60
N TYR A 49 14.58 2.54 7.48
CA TYR A 49 14.66 3.31 8.74
C TYR A 49 15.37 2.46 9.81
N LYS A 50 16.47 2.97 10.41
CA LYS A 50 17.12 2.36 11.58
C LYS A 50 16.06 2.06 12.65
N ARG A 51 15.84 0.79 12.99
CA ARG A 51 14.76 0.43 13.92
C ARG A 51 15.08 -0.75 14.84
N ASN A 52 14.53 -0.64 16.04
CA ASN A 52 14.35 -1.75 16.98
C ASN A 52 13.31 -2.73 16.41
N LYS A 53 13.48 -4.03 16.66
CA LYS A 53 12.58 -5.11 16.20
C LYS A 53 11.10 -4.83 16.51
N LEU A 54 10.81 -4.20 17.65
CA LEU A 54 9.45 -3.87 18.06
C LEU A 54 8.73 -2.91 17.09
N ASP A 55 9.42 -1.91 16.57
CA ASP A 55 8.81 -0.93 15.66
C ASP A 55 8.55 -1.52 14.28
N LEU A 56 9.38 -2.48 13.85
CA LEU A 56 9.13 -3.27 12.64
C LEU A 56 7.87 -4.12 12.80
N ILE A 57 7.70 -4.79 13.95
CA ILE A 57 6.50 -5.59 14.25
C ILE A 57 5.24 -4.70 14.24
N LYS A 58 5.27 -3.56 14.93
CA LYS A 58 4.14 -2.61 14.92
C LYS A 58 3.77 -2.18 13.51
N TYR A 59 4.77 -1.88 12.69
CA TYR A 59 4.54 -1.48 11.31
C TYR A 59 3.98 -2.60 10.44
N LEU A 60 4.43 -3.84 10.67
CA LEU A 60 3.90 -5.02 10.00
C LEU A 60 2.43 -5.27 10.38
N VAL A 61 2.07 -5.13 11.64
CA VAL A 61 0.68 -5.24 12.11
C VAL A 61 -0.20 -4.18 11.45
N VAL A 62 0.25 -2.92 11.43
CA VAL A 62 -0.52 -1.81 10.83
C VAL A 62 -0.71 -2.00 9.32
N SER A 63 0.34 -2.41 8.61
CA SER A 63 0.26 -2.73 7.19
C SER A 63 -0.73 -3.86 6.92
N ASN A 64 -0.62 -4.97 7.66
CA ASN A 64 -1.56 -6.11 7.54
C ASN A 64 -3.00 -5.70 7.82
N LEU A 65 -3.24 -4.86 8.82
CA LEU A 65 -4.58 -4.37 9.12
C LEU A 65 -5.16 -3.54 7.96
N VAL A 66 -4.38 -2.62 7.38
CA VAL A 66 -4.84 -1.78 6.26
C VAL A 66 -5.19 -2.64 5.05
N PHE A 67 -4.31 -3.59 4.68
CA PHE A 67 -4.56 -4.47 3.55
C PHE A 67 -5.71 -5.45 3.81
N TYR A 68 -5.85 -5.96 5.04
CA TYR A 68 -6.99 -6.81 5.42
C TYR A 68 -8.33 -6.06 5.33
N LEU A 69 -8.39 -4.82 5.81
CA LEU A 69 -9.59 -3.98 5.68
C LEU A 69 -9.89 -3.66 4.21
N ALA A 70 -8.86 -3.48 3.38
CA ALA A 70 -9.02 -3.29 1.95
C ALA A 70 -9.56 -4.54 1.24
N SER A 71 -9.08 -5.75 1.59
CA SER A 71 -9.60 -6.99 1.00
C SER A 71 -11.04 -7.27 1.42
N ILE A 72 -11.40 -7.02 2.68
CA ILE A 72 -12.81 -7.08 3.12
C ILE A 72 -13.66 -6.09 2.33
N SER A 73 -13.22 -4.84 2.23
CA SER A 73 -14.00 -3.80 1.53
C SER A 73 -14.22 -4.16 0.06
N TYR A 74 -13.26 -4.83 -0.56
CA TYR A 74 -13.37 -5.37 -1.91
C TYR A 74 -14.34 -6.56 -1.98
N TRP A 75 -14.20 -7.54 -1.07
CA TRP A 75 -15.02 -8.76 -1.08
C TRP A 75 -16.50 -8.51 -0.80
N TYR A 76 -16.82 -7.52 0.04
CA TYR A 76 -18.20 -7.17 0.39
C TYR A 76 -18.85 -6.20 -0.60
N ASN A 77 -18.07 -5.53 -1.46
CA ASN A 77 -18.59 -4.65 -2.48
C ASN A 77 -18.17 -5.21 -3.85
N ASP A 78 -19.08 -5.94 -4.49
CA ASP A 78 -18.94 -6.44 -5.88
C ASP A 78 -18.66 -5.34 -6.93
N ARG A 79 -18.59 -4.06 -6.51
CA ARG A 79 -18.36 -2.88 -7.33
C ARG A 79 -17.53 -1.85 -6.57
N VAL A 80 -16.72 -1.10 -7.30
CA VAL A 80 -16.04 0.08 -6.76
C VAL A 80 -17.07 1.18 -6.49
N THR A 81 -17.50 1.26 -5.24
CA THR A 81 -18.43 2.27 -4.73
C THR A 81 -17.66 3.52 -4.26
N PRO A 82 -18.33 4.69 -4.14
CA PRO A 82 -17.73 5.90 -3.57
C PRO A 82 -17.07 5.68 -2.21
N THR A 83 -17.55 4.70 -1.45
CA THR A 83 -16.99 4.28 -0.16
C THR A 83 -15.56 3.72 -0.27
N ILE A 84 -15.17 3.11 -1.41
CA ILE A 84 -13.80 2.65 -1.63
C ILE A 84 -12.84 3.84 -1.72
N PHE A 85 -13.23 4.94 -2.38
CA PHE A 85 -12.40 6.15 -2.46
C PHE A 85 -12.24 6.82 -1.10
N ILE A 86 -13.33 6.90 -0.33
CA ILE A 86 -13.30 7.41 1.05
C ILE A 86 -12.39 6.51 1.91
N GLY A 87 -12.53 5.19 1.78
CA GLY A 87 -11.71 4.21 2.48
C GLY A 87 -10.23 4.31 2.11
N ALA A 88 -9.90 4.54 0.84
CA ALA A 88 -8.54 4.71 0.37
C ALA A 88 -7.90 6.00 0.90
N PHE A 89 -8.66 7.09 0.92
CA PHE A 89 -8.22 8.36 1.50
C PHE A 89 -7.97 8.22 3.00
N LEU A 90 -8.97 7.75 3.75
CA LEU A 90 -8.89 7.60 5.21
C LEU A 90 -7.86 6.56 5.62
N GLY A 91 -7.79 5.44 4.89
CA GLY A 91 -6.82 4.37 5.11
C GLY A 91 -5.39 4.87 4.89
N SER A 92 -5.13 5.60 3.81
CA SER A 92 -3.83 6.26 3.58
C SER A 92 -3.51 7.25 4.70
N LEU A 93 -4.45 8.12 5.07
CA LEU A 93 -4.21 9.14 6.10
C LEU A 93 -3.91 8.51 7.47
N ALA A 94 -4.70 7.51 7.87
CA ALA A 94 -4.51 6.77 9.10
C ALA A 94 -3.17 6.02 9.09
N PHE A 95 -2.85 5.35 7.97
CA PHE A 95 -1.58 4.68 7.78
C PHE A 95 -0.40 5.64 7.95
N GLN A 96 -0.41 6.78 7.26
CA GLN A 96 0.63 7.80 7.37
C GLN A 96 0.79 8.29 8.81
N ASN A 97 -0.32 8.57 9.48
CA ASN A 97 -0.30 9.10 10.84
C ASN A 97 0.26 8.09 11.85
N ILE A 98 -0.24 6.84 11.82
CA ILE A 98 0.26 5.76 12.70
C ILE A 98 1.74 5.53 12.41
N THR A 99 2.11 5.43 11.13
CA THR A 99 3.48 5.19 10.69
C THR A 99 4.43 6.30 11.15
N LYS A 100 3.98 7.56 11.08
CA LYS A 100 4.68 8.72 11.64
C LYS A 100 4.99 8.55 13.13
N TYR A 101 4.03 8.10 13.93
CA TYR A 101 4.25 7.84 15.36
C TYR A 101 5.23 6.69 15.59
N ILE A 102 5.10 5.58 14.87
CA ILE A 102 5.99 4.42 15.05
C ILE A 102 7.44 4.79 14.63
N PHE A 103 7.64 5.54 13.55
CA PHE A 103 8.99 5.94 13.07
C PHE A 103 9.53 7.21 13.74
N LYS A 104 8.72 7.90 14.56
CA LYS A 104 9.02 9.27 15.02
C LYS A 104 9.39 10.19 13.85
N ALA A 105 8.72 10.01 12.71
CA ALA A 105 8.97 10.73 11.48
C ALA A 105 8.49 12.19 11.60
N LYS A 106 9.18 13.12 10.93
CA LYS A 106 8.84 14.54 10.84
C LYS A 106 8.12 14.80 9.51
N ILE A 107 6.92 14.26 9.38
CA ILE A 107 6.06 14.46 8.21
C ILE A 107 4.94 15.45 8.57
N SER A 108 4.77 16.47 7.74
CA SER A 108 3.73 17.49 7.91
C SER A 108 2.35 16.96 7.51
N ILE A 109 1.29 17.48 8.14
CA ILE A 109 -0.09 17.11 7.80
C ILE A 109 -0.42 17.39 6.33
N LYS A 110 0.15 18.46 5.76
CA LYS A 110 0.00 18.81 4.34
C LYS A 110 0.52 17.70 3.42
N ILE A 111 1.68 17.12 3.73
CA ILE A 111 2.23 15.99 2.94
C ILE A 111 1.33 14.76 3.08
N MET A 112 0.89 14.42 4.29
CA MET A 112 0.00 13.27 4.51
C MET A 112 -1.34 13.42 3.79
N PHE A 113 -1.88 14.63 3.73
CA PHE A 113 -3.08 14.95 2.96
C PHE A 113 -2.88 14.68 1.47
N TRP A 114 -1.83 15.22 0.86
CA TRP A 114 -1.54 15.00 -0.57
C TRP A 114 -1.25 13.54 -0.91
N VAL A 115 -0.53 12.83 -0.05
CA VAL A 115 -0.32 11.37 -0.18
C VAL A 115 -1.65 10.62 -0.20
N SER A 116 -2.60 11.05 0.62
CA SER A 116 -3.94 10.45 0.67
C SER A 116 -4.77 10.78 -0.57
N VAL A 117 -4.67 12.00 -1.11
CA VAL A 117 -5.29 12.34 -2.40
C VAL A 117 -4.70 11.50 -3.55
N LEU A 118 -3.37 11.39 -3.62
CA LEU A 118 -2.70 10.59 -4.65
C LEU A 118 -3.06 9.10 -4.54
N SER A 119 -3.26 8.59 -3.31
CA SER A 119 -3.68 7.22 -3.05
C SER A 119 -5.08 6.91 -3.62
N VAL A 120 -5.98 7.89 -3.60
CA VAL A 120 -7.31 7.81 -4.24
C VAL A 120 -7.17 7.78 -5.75
N ILE A 121 -6.33 8.67 -6.31
CA ILE A 121 -6.06 8.75 -7.75
C ILE A 121 -5.49 7.42 -8.28
N ALA A 122 -4.62 6.77 -7.50
CA ALA A 122 -4.05 5.47 -7.84
C ALA A 122 -5.10 4.36 -8.06
N LEU A 123 -6.31 4.50 -7.52
CA LEU A 123 -7.40 3.53 -7.69
C LEU A 123 -8.26 3.81 -8.93
N ILE A 124 -8.14 4.97 -9.57
CA ILE A 124 -8.93 5.32 -10.76
C ILE A 124 -8.78 4.30 -11.90
N PRO A 125 -7.57 3.80 -12.24
CA PRO A 125 -7.43 2.78 -13.27
C PRO A 125 -8.24 1.51 -12.99
N PHE A 126 -8.36 1.12 -11.73
CA PHE A 126 -9.17 -0.02 -11.31
C PHE A 126 -10.68 0.25 -11.38
N GLN A 127 -11.11 1.49 -11.11
CA GLN A 127 -12.52 1.88 -11.22
C GLN A 127 -13.06 1.76 -12.65
N LEU A 128 -12.23 2.07 -13.65
CA LEU A 128 -12.64 2.01 -15.05
C LEU A 128 -12.97 0.58 -15.52
N ASP A 129 -12.51 -0.44 -14.80
CA ASP A 129 -12.71 -1.85 -15.16
C ASP A 129 -12.53 -2.75 -13.93
N CYS A 130 -13.59 -2.83 -13.11
CA CYS A 130 -13.58 -3.42 -11.76
C CYS A 130 -13.32 -4.93 -11.71
N ARG A 131 -13.26 -5.60 -12.87
CA ARG A 131 -12.97 -7.05 -12.98
C ARG A 131 -11.55 -7.33 -13.46
N ASN A 132 -10.78 -6.29 -13.75
CA ASN A 132 -9.41 -6.44 -14.20
C ASN A 132 -8.46 -6.48 -12.99
N TYR A 133 -8.10 -7.71 -12.60
CA TYR A 133 -7.20 -7.95 -11.46
C TYR A 133 -5.79 -7.41 -11.69
N SER A 134 -5.32 -7.30 -12.94
CA SER A 134 -4.08 -6.60 -13.26
C SER A 134 -4.13 -5.11 -12.90
N LYS A 135 -5.25 -4.42 -13.18
CA LYS A 135 -5.46 -3.01 -12.80
C LYS A 135 -5.57 -2.84 -11.28
N LEU A 136 -6.16 -3.79 -10.56
CA LEU A 136 -6.12 -3.82 -9.09
C LEU A 136 -4.68 -3.96 -8.58
N GLY A 137 -3.93 -4.89 -9.18
CA GLY A 137 -2.50 -5.09 -8.95
C GLY A 137 -1.70 -3.80 -9.08
N PHE A 138 -1.92 -3.10 -10.19
CA PHE A 138 -1.28 -1.82 -10.50
C PHE A 138 -1.70 -0.68 -9.57
N ALA A 139 -2.98 -0.63 -9.19
CA ALA A 139 -3.50 0.37 -8.27
C ALA A 139 -2.87 0.23 -6.86
N VAL A 140 -2.78 -1.01 -6.36
CA VAL A 140 -2.08 -1.32 -5.11
C VAL A 140 -0.59 -1.02 -5.21
N PHE A 141 0.04 -1.33 -6.34
CA PHE A 141 1.43 -0.98 -6.64
C PHE A 141 1.67 0.53 -6.45
N LEU A 142 0.85 1.36 -7.10
CA LEU A 142 0.95 2.81 -7.02
C LEU A 142 0.70 3.31 -5.59
N TRP A 143 -0.32 2.77 -4.93
CA TRP A 143 -0.65 3.11 -3.56
C TRP A 143 0.53 2.88 -2.60
N MET A 144 1.23 1.76 -2.74
CA MET A 144 2.43 1.44 -1.94
C MET A 144 3.56 2.45 -2.20
N ILE A 145 3.83 2.79 -3.47
CA ILE A 145 4.88 3.77 -3.80
C ILE A 145 4.53 5.13 -3.18
N ILE A 146 3.30 5.58 -3.35
CA ILE A 146 2.80 6.86 -2.84
C ILE A 146 2.92 6.93 -1.32
N ASN A 147 2.51 5.88 -0.61
CA ASN A 147 2.51 5.86 0.85
C ASN A 147 3.90 5.64 1.48
N SER A 148 4.85 5.07 0.74
CA SER A 148 6.22 4.89 1.24
C SER A 148 7.12 6.12 0.97
N PHE A 149 6.75 6.98 0.02
CA PHE A 149 7.55 8.12 -0.42
C PHE A 149 7.96 9.08 0.71
N PRO A 150 7.06 9.55 1.60
CA PRO A 150 7.41 10.54 2.63
C PRO A 150 8.48 10.02 3.61
N PHE A 151 8.37 8.75 4.00
CA PHE A 151 9.30 8.11 4.94
C PHE A 151 10.67 7.86 4.30
N ASN A 152 10.67 7.43 3.04
CA ASN A 152 11.88 7.24 2.26
C ASN A 152 12.62 8.56 1.98
N HIS A 153 11.89 9.65 1.71
CA HIS A 153 12.49 10.97 1.52
C HIS A 153 13.12 11.48 2.82
N GLN A 154 12.42 11.37 3.95
CA GLN A 154 12.96 11.83 5.23
C GLN A 154 14.18 11.00 5.67
N SER A 155 14.19 9.69 5.40
CA SER A 155 15.36 8.84 5.67
C SER A 155 16.61 9.28 4.90
N LYS A 156 16.49 9.98 3.76
CA LYS A 156 17.65 10.50 3.02
C LYS A 156 18.24 11.75 3.66
N ASN A 157 17.43 12.55 4.36
CA ASN A 157 17.86 13.81 4.97
C ASN A 157 18.40 13.64 6.41
N LEU A 158 18.43 12.40 6.91
CA LEU A 158 18.96 12.03 8.24
C LEU A 158 20.37 11.41 8.16
N PHE A 159 20.96 11.31 6.97
CA PHE A 159 22.31 10.79 6.72
C PHE A 159 23.09 11.70 5.78
#